data_AF-A0A662PLK1-F1
#
_entry.id   AF-A0A662PLK1-F1
#
_cell.length_a   1.000
_cell.length_b   1.000
_cell.length_c   1.000
_cell.angle_alpha   90.00
_cell.angle_beta   90.00
_cell.angle_gamma   90.00
#
_symmetry.space_group_name_H-M   'P 1'
#
loop_
_entity.id
_entity.type
_entity.pdbx_description
1 polymer ?
#
loop_
_entity_poly.entity_id
_entity_poly.type
_entity_poly.pdbx_seq_one_letter_code
_entity_poly.pdbx_strand_id
1 'polypeptide(L)'
;MKRLGEMKVKSEKDEEAEFEAFVSSAIRKPKEGIYEHLLSQFLASAVVVTDPLKRVKILSEAALMVPEVQRKGLGIDYELVEVLNSVANALLVPVVKKLHNGIEYVSIPWGFEKNEENFRKYIEPWLNCNFSYWPQLLRDHIETWTVWFCYECDSELFRTKTLRRKLKVKLPKKCPECGAKIEHYTDYYSRQIDVIVDDPFWSFFFEASGCLTVNGYRDLRNAFARWAIPKVQLFMAELSRVVRPELYSDILAIYTKKKGSFREKVKEISESAKQAAETVEFEGW
;
A
#
# COMPACT_ATOMS: atom_id res chain seq x y z
N MET A 1 -49.29 -7.23 -48.87
CA MET A 1 -49.04 -7.23 -47.41
C MET A 1 -47.71 -7.92 -47.16
N LYS A 2 -46.76 -7.19 -46.56
CA LYS A 2 -45.35 -7.57 -46.34
C LYS A 2 -45.23 -8.71 -45.32
N ARG A 3 -44.44 -9.74 -45.62
CA ARG A 3 -43.94 -10.71 -44.63
C ARG A 3 -42.69 -10.12 -43.98
N LEU A 4 -42.76 -9.91 -42.67
CA LEU A 4 -41.65 -9.49 -41.81
C LEU A 4 -40.68 -10.66 -41.63
N GLY A 5 -39.40 -10.40 -41.84
CA GLY A 5 -38.31 -11.35 -41.64
C GLY A 5 -38.03 -11.57 -40.15
N GLU A 6 -37.76 -12.82 -39.81
CA GLU A 6 -37.36 -13.26 -38.48
C GLU A 6 -35.93 -12.79 -38.17
N MET A 7 -35.80 -11.83 -37.26
CA MET A 7 -34.52 -11.51 -36.60
C MET A 7 -34.24 -12.59 -35.55
N LYS A 8 -33.23 -13.44 -35.80
CA LYS A 8 -32.70 -14.38 -34.81
C LYS A 8 -31.98 -13.62 -33.71
N VAL A 9 -32.55 -13.63 -32.51
CA VAL A 9 -31.90 -13.22 -31.27
C VAL A 9 -30.85 -14.28 -30.93
N LYS A 10 -29.55 -13.93 -30.95
CA LYS A 10 -28.46 -14.82 -30.49
C LYS A 10 -28.61 -15.02 -28.97
N SER A 11 -28.53 -16.27 -28.51
CA SER A 11 -28.68 -16.60 -27.09
C SER A 11 -27.35 -16.43 -26.34
N GLU A 12 -27.38 -16.06 -25.05
CA GLU A 12 -26.17 -15.85 -24.23
C GLU A 12 -25.23 -17.07 -24.20
N LYS A 13 -25.77 -18.28 -24.33
CA LYS A 13 -24.99 -19.52 -24.45
C LYS A 13 -24.17 -19.59 -25.74
N ASP A 14 -24.66 -19.01 -26.83
CA ASP A 14 -23.95 -18.99 -28.10
C ASP A 14 -22.75 -18.01 -28.05
N GLU A 15 -22.89 -16.92 -27.30
CA GLU A 15 -21.81 -15.94 -27.09
C GLU A 15 -20.71 -16.49 -26.17
N GLU A 16 -21.09 -17.21 -25.11
CA GLU A 16 -20.15 -17.85 -24.19
C GLU A 16 -19.38 -19.00 -24.89
N ALA A 17 -20.04 -19.75 -25.77
CA ALA A 17 -19.40 -20.78 -26.60
C ALA A 17 -18.49 -20.20 -27.70
N GLU A 18 -18.90 -19.12 -28.39
CA GLU A 18 -18.03 -18.39 -29.34
C GLU A 18 -16.79 -17.83 -28.62
N PHE A 19 -16.96 -17.36 -27.38
CA PHE A 19 -15.87 -16.83 -26.56
C PHE A 19 -14.90 -17.93 -26.07
N GLU A 20 -15.40 -19.06 -25.59
CA GLU A 20 -14.55 -20.20 -25.20
C GLU A 20 -13.78 -20.78 -26.40
N ALA A 21 -14.44 -20.85 -27.58
CA ALA A 21 -13.80 -21.25 -28.82
C ALA A 21 -12.70 -20.26 -29.25
N PHE A 22 -12.94 -18.96 -29.09
CA PHE A 22 -11.95 -17.92 -29.36
C PHE A 22 -10.75 -18.01 -28.42
N VAL A 23 -10.97 -18.12 -27.10
CA VAL A 23 -9.91 -18.28 -26.10
C VAL A 23 -9.08 -19.54 -26.35
N SER A 24 -9.74 -20.65 -26.66
CA SER A 24 -9.08 -21.91 -27.02
C SER A 24 -8.24 -21.78 -28.31
N SER A 25 -8.71 -20.99 -29.29
CA SER A 25 -7.97 -20.73 -30.53
C SER A 25 -6.75 -19.82 -30.33
N ALA A 26 -6.86 -18.81 -29.45
CA ALA A 26 -5.78 -17.87 -29.15
C ALA A 26 -4.62 -18.56 -28.38
N ILE A 27 -4.95 -19.49 -27.48
CA ILE A 27 -3.99 -20.30 -26.73
C ILE A 27 -3.26 -21.32 -27.63
N ARG A 28 -3.87 -21.73 -28.75
CA ARG A 28 -3.36 -22.80 -29.64
C ARG A 28 -2.47 -22.34 -30.81
N LYS A 29 -2.25 -21.03 -31.02
CA LYS A 29 -1.32 -20.53 -32.06
C LYS A 29 0.16 -20.80 -31.68
N PRO A 30 1.07 -20.94 -32.66
CA PRO A 30 2.40 -21.55 -32.46
C PRO A 30 3.26 -20.79 -31.44
N LYS A 31 4.22 -21.50 -30.84
CA LYS A 31 5.07 -21.05 -29.70
C LYS A 31 5.89 -19.77 -29.95
N GLU A 32 6.00 -19.30 -31.19
CA GLU A 32 6.44 -17.93 -31.55
C GLU A 32 5.32 -16.92 -31.24
N GLY A 33 5.17 -16.56 -29.97
CA GLY A 33 4.13 -15.61 -29.55
C GLY A 33 3.63 -15.75 -28.12
N ILE A 34 4.04 -16.79 -27.38
CA ILE A 34 3.66 -16.97 -25.97
C ILE A 34 4.09 -15.76 -25.13
N TYR A 35 5.30 -15.27 -25.41
CA TYR A 35 5.86 -14.09 -24.76
C TYR A 35 5.04 -12.82 -25.04
N GLU A 36 4.72 -12.55 -26.31
CA GLU A 36 3.88 -11.40 -26.70
C GLU A 36 2.47 -11.51 -26.12
N HIS A 37 1.89 -12.70 -26.11
CA HIS A 37 0.56 -12.95 -25.55
C HIS A 37 0.53 -12.71 -24.05
N LEU A 38 1.56 -13.16 -23.32
CA LEU A 38 1.68 -12.93 -21.89
C LEU A 38 1.86 -11.45 -21.57
N LEU A 39 2.77 -10.77 -22.29
CA LEU A 39 2.98 -9.33 -22.13
C LEU A 39 1.70 -8.54 -22.41
N SER A 40 0.94 -8.92 -23.45
CA SER A 40 -0.37 -8.33 -23.76
C SER A 40 -1.38 -8.49 -22.63
N GLN A 41 -1.41 -9.67 -21.97
CA GLN A 41 -2.28 -9.89 -20.81
C GLN A 41 -1.91 -8.99 -19.63
N PHE A 42 -0.62 -8.78 -19.36
CA PHE A 42 -0.16 -7.85 -18.34
C PHE A 42 -0.59 -6.42 -18.65
N LEU A 43 -0.39 -5.95 -19.89
CA LEU A 43 -0.78 -4.60 -20.32
C LEU A 43 -2.30 -4.41 -20.23
N ALA A 44 -3.10 -5.36 -20.72
CA ALA A 44 -4.55 -5.30 -20.61
C ALA A 44 -5.02 -5.31 -19.15
N SER A 45 -4.41 -6.14 -18.30
CA SER A 45 -4.70 -6.18 -16.86
C SER A 45 -4.39 -4.85 -16.18
N ALA A 46 -3.26 -4.21 -16.52
CA ALA A 46 -2.85 -2.93 -15.96
C ALA A 46 -3.85 -1.80 -16.25
N VAL A 47 -4.44 -1.79 -17.45
CA VAL A 47 -5.49 -0.84 -17.85
C VAL A 47 -6.77 -1.02 -17.04
N VAL A 48 -7.17 -2.28 -16.83
CA VAL A 48 -8.49 -2.63 -16.28
C VAL A 48 -8.54 -2.48 -14.76
N VAL A 49 -7.40 -2.68 -14.11
CA VAL A 49 -7.23 -2.56 -12.65
C VAL A 49 -7.40 -1.11 -12.20
N THR A 50 -8.22 -0.93 -11.17
CA THR A 50 -8.51 0.38 -10.55
C THR A 50 -7.54 0.74 -9.43
N ASP A 51 -6.97 -0.26 -8.76
CA ASP A 51 -6.00 -0.07 -7.67
C ASP A 51 -4.63 0.35 -8.22
N PRO A 52 -4.14 1.55 -7.88
CA PRO A 52 -2.89 2.05 -8.45
C PRO A 52 -1.66 1.19 -8.10
N LEU A 53 -1.59 0.58 -6.91
CA LEU A 53 -0.44 -0.26 -6.56
C LEU A 53 -0.47 -1.59 -7.29
N LYS A 54 -1.66 -2.17 -7.48
CA LYS A 54 -1.79 -3.38 -8.31
C LYS A 54 -1.33 -3.09 -9.74
N ARG A 55 -1.65 -1.90 -10.28
CA ARG A 55 -1.15 -1.48 -11.59
C ARG A 55 0.37 -1.36 -11.60
N VAL A 56 0.98 -0.73 -10.59
CA VAL A 56 2.44 -0.63 -10.46
C VAL A 56 3.08 -2.02 -10.43
N LYS A 57 2.55 -2.94 -9.63
CA LYS A 57 3.01 -4.33 -9.54
C LYS A 57 2.95 -5.03 -10.90
N ILE A 58 1.79 -5.05 -11.55
CA ILE A 58 1.57 -5.71 -12.84
C ILE A 58 2.56 -5.19 -13.90
N LEU A 59 2.73 -3.88 -14.01
CA LEU A 59 3.64 -3.28 -15.00
C LEU A 59 5.12 -3.53 -14.67
N SER A 60 5.47 -3.58 -13.38
CA SER A 60 6.83 -3.92 -12.97
C SER A 60 7.13 -5.41 -13.24
N GLU A 61 6.18 -6.31 -12.98
CA GLU A 61 6.28 -7.74 -13.32
C GLU A 61 6.41 -7.93 -14.85
N ALA A 62 5.62 -7.19 -15.63
CA ALA A 62 5.71 -7.20 -17.09
C ALA A 62 7.09 -6.73 -17.59
N ALA A 63 7.62 -5.66 -17.00
CA ALA A 63 8.97 -5.18 -17.30
C ALA A 63 10.04 -6.23 -16.94
N LEU A 64 9.88 -6.95 -15.81
CA LEU A 64 10.82 -8.01 -15.42
C LEU A 64 10.83 -9.22 -16.35
N MET A 65 9.73 -9.46 -17.09
CA MET A 65 9.64 -10.56 -18.06
C MET A 65 10.45 -10.31 -19.34
N VAL A 66 10.75 -9.06 -19.67
CA VAL A 66 11.52 -8.73 -20.87
C VAL A 66 12.98 -9.15 -20.68
N PRO A 67 13.59 -9.88 -21.63
CA PRO A 67 15.01 -10.22 -21.57
C PRO A 67 15.90 -8.97 -21.39
N GLU A 68 16.99 -9.10 -20.63
CA GLU A 68 17.87 -7.96 -20.29
C GLU A 68 18.38 -7.19 -21.51
N VAL A 69 18.73 -7.91 -22.59
CA VAL A 69 19.21 -7.33 -23.85
C VAL A 69 18.17 -6.40 -24.48
N GLN A 70 16.89 -6.79 -24.43
CA GLN A 70 15.80 -5.99 -24.97
C GLN A 70 15.41 -4.84 -24.03
N ARG A 71 15.49 -5.03 -22.71
CA ARG A 71 15.23 -3.96 -21.73
C ARG A 71 16.17 -2.77 -21.87
N LYS A 72 17.46 -3.03 -22.08
CA LYS A 72 18.46 -1.97 -22.30
C LYS A 72 18.13 -1.15 -23.55
N GLY A 73 17.62 -1.80 -24.61
CA GLY A 73 17.15 -1.12 -25.82
C GLY A 73 15.88 -0.29 -25.63
N LEU A 74 15.06 -0.61 -24.62
CA LEU A 74 13.81 0.09 -24.29
C LEU A 74 14.02 1.22 -23.26
N GLY A 75 15.23 1.42 -22.76
CA GLY A 75 15.51 2.42 -21.71
C GLY A 75 14.81 2.12 -20.37
N ILE A 76 14.44 0.86 -20.11
CA ILE A 76 13.82 0.45 -18.86
C ILE A 76 14.92 0.16 -17.83
N ASP A 77 14.99 0.99 -16.80
CA ASP A 77 15.92 0.83 -15.68
C ASP A 77 15.51 -0.36 -14.79
N TYR A 78 16.38 -1.37 -14.74
CA TYR A 78 16.16 -2.59 -13.96
C TYR A 78 16.09 -2.33 -12.45
N GLU A 79 16.97 -1.48 -11.93
CA GLU A 79 17.03 -1.20 -10.49
C GLU A 79 15.75 -0.50 -10.04
N LEU A 80 15.25 0.43 -10.86
CA LEU A 80 13.99 1.10 -10.62
C LEU A 80 12.80 0.13 -10.65
N VAL A 81 12.75 -0.80 -11.62
CA VAL A 81 11.70 -1.82 -11.70
C VAL A 81 11.72 -2.71 -10.46
N GLU A 82 12.90 -3.10 -9.99
CA GLU A 82 13.07 -3.89 -8.77
C GLU A 82 12.53 -3.16 -7.54
N VAL A 83 12.88 -1.87 -7.38
CA VAL A 83 12.36 -1.02 -6.30
C VAL A 83 10.84 -0.94 -6.34
N LEU A 84 10.28 -0.65 -7.52
CA LEU A 84 8.83 -0.53 -7.71
C LEU A 84 8.09 -1.83 -7.35
N ASN A 85 8.61 -2.97 -7.82
CA ASN A 85 7.99 -4.27 -7.55
C ASN A 85 8.07 -4.63 -6.05
N SER A 86 9.24 -4.49 -5.43
CA SER A 86 9.46 -4.86 -4.03
C SER A 86 8.60 -4.06 -3.07
N VAL A 87 8.53 -2.74 -3.26
CA VAL A 87 7.73 -1.85 -2.42
C VAL A 87 6.23 -2.06 -2.67
N ALA A 88 5.80 -2.23 -3.92
CA ALA A 88 4.41 -2.52 -4.24
C ALA A 88 3.93 -3.83 -3.60
N ASN A 89 4.75 -4.87 -3.62
CA ASN A 89 4.43 -6.15 -2.98
C ASN A 89 4.24 -6.02 -1.47
N ALA A 90 5.17 -5.36 -0.77
CA ALA A 90 5.07 -5.15 0.67
C ALA A 90 3.82 -4.35 1.04
N LEU A 91 3.48 -3.32 0.26
CA LEU A 91 2.29 -2.49 0.48
C LEU A 91 0.98 -3.17 0.06
N LEU A 92 0.98 -4.16 -0.84
CA LEU A 92 -0.22 -4.88 -1.23
C LEU A 92 -0.60 -6.00 -0.27
N VAL A 93 0.35 -6.48 0.53
CA VAL A 93 0.16 -7.58 1.49
C VAL A 93 0.44 -7.10 2.92
N PRO A 94 -0.30 -6.10 3.43
CA PRO A 94 -0.14 -5.64 4.81
C PRO A 94 -0.62 -6.70 5.80
N VAL A 95 0.00 -6.74 6.98
CA VAL A 95 -0.48 -7.57 8.10
C VAL A 95 -1.30 -6.69 9.04
N VAL A 96 -2.61 -6.94 9.11
CA VAL A 96 -3.50 -6.26 10.05
C VAL A 96 -3.52 -7.02 11.37
N LYS A 97 -3.30 -6.32 12.48
CA LYS A 97 -3.28 -6.85 13.84
C LYS A 97 -4.21 -6.04 14.74
N LYS A 98 -4.66 -6.65 15.84
CA LYS A 98 -5.53 -6.00 16.83
C LYS A 98 -4.85 -5.90 18.18
N LEU A 99 -5.04 -4.78 18.85
CA LEU A 99 -4.72 -4.60 20.25
C LEU A 99 -5.81 -5.19 21.14
N HIS A 100 -5.50 -5.38 22.42
CA HIS A 100 -6.43 -5.91 23.43
C HIS A 100 -7.74 -5.11 23.55
N ASN A 101 -7.70 -3.81 23.23
CA ASN A 101 -8.85 -2.91 23.23
C ASN A 101 -9.61 -2.89 21.88
N GLY A 102 -9.30 -3.79 20.96
CA GLY A 102 -9.95 -3.91 19.65
C GLY A 102 -9.43 -2.95 18.58
N ILE A 103 -8.50 -2.05 18.91
CA ILE A 103 -7.92 -1.12 17.94
C ILE A 103 -7.04 -1.87 16.94
N GLU A 104 -7.24 -1.59 15.66
CA GLU A 104 -6.47 -2.16 14.56
C GLU A 104 -5.19 -1.36 14.27
N TYR A 105 -4.12 -2.09 13.96
CA TYR A 105 -2.88 -1.52 13.44
C TYR A 105 -2.34 -2.35 12.30
N VAL A 106 -1.55 -1.72 11.45
CA VAL A 106 -1.02 -2.28 10.21
C VAL A 106 0.50 -2.39 10.31
N SER A 107 1.02 -3.56 9.96
CA SER A 107 2.46 -3.81 9.82
C SER A 107 2.77 -4.08 8.34
N ILE A 108 3.78 -3.41 7.80
CA ILE A 108 4.26 -3.66 6.44
C ILE A 108 5.41 -4.70 6.48
N PRO A 109 5.25 -5.88 5.86
CA PRO A 109 6.32 -6.87 5.78
C PRO A 109 7.26 -6.55 4.62
N TRP A 110 8.25 -5.70 4.86
CA TRP A 110 9.27 -5.40 3.85
C TRP A 110 10.03 -6.67 3.43
N GLY A 111 10.10 -6.94 2.12
CA GLY A 111 10.72 -8.15 1.55
C GLY A 111 12.24 -8.08 1.42
N PHE A 112 12.89 -7.13 2.09
CA PHE A 112 14.32 -6.87 2.07
C PHE A 112 14.83 -6.57 3.48
N GLU A 113 16.15 -6.63 3.66
CA GLU A 113 16.76 -6.37 4.96
C GLU A 113 16.59 -4.91 5.42
N LYS A 114 16.29 -4.72 6.70
CA LYS A 114 16.03 -3.41 7.31
C LYS A 114 17.35 -2.75 7.72
N ASN A 115 18.03 -2.11 6.77
CA ASN A 115 19.27 -1.39 6.98
C ASN A 115 19.23 -0.01 6.29
N GLU A 116 20.22 0.84 6.56
CA GLU A 116 20.29 2.20 6.03
C GLU A 116 20.39 2.23 4.50
N GLU A 117 21.16 1.33 3.89
CA GLU A 117 21.33 1.24 2.45
C GLU A 117 20.00 0.94 1.74
N ASN A 118 19.26 -0.06 2.23
CA ASN A 118 17.95 -0.42 1.69
C ASN A 118 16.90 0.65 1.97
N PHE A 119 17.00 1.39 3.07
CA PHE A 119 16.15 2.55 3.27
C PHE A 119 16.37 3.60 2.18
N ARG A 120 17.63 3.96 1.89
CA ARG A 120 17.99 4.91 0.84
C ARG A 120 17.56 4.44 -0.56
N LYS A 121 17.70 3.15 -0.85
CA LYS A 121 17.32 2.55 -2.14
C LYS A 121 15.80 2.42 -2.30
N TYR A 122 15.12 1.81 -1.33
CA TYR A 122 13.74 1.37 -1.48
C TYR A 122 12.70 2.32 -0.88
N ILE A 123 13.04 3.19 0.07
CA ILE A 123 12.06 3.99 0.83
C ILE A 123 12.23 5.50 0.58
N GLU A 124 13.43 6.02 0.82
CA GLU A 124 13.75 7.44 0.73
C GLU A 124 13.29 8.13 -0.57
N PRO A 125 13.37 7.52 -1.77
CA PRO A 125 13.04 8.21 -3.02
C PRO A 125 11.58 8.65 -3.16
N TRP A 126 10.67 8.08 -2.38
CA TRP A 126 9.23 8.36 -2.45
C TRP A 126 8.61 8.76 -1.12
N LEU A 127 9.35 8.67 -0.01
CA LEU A 127 8.85 9.01 1.31
C LEU A 127 8.71 10.53 1.45
N ASN A 128 7.53 11.06 1.09
CA ASN A 128 7.23 12.49 1.11
C ASN A 128 5.93 12.81 1.87
N CYS A 129 5.62 12.00 2.88
CA CYS A 129 4.42 12.17 3.71
C CYS A 129 4.75 11.99 5.19
N ASN A 130 3.98 12.69 6.03
CA ASN A 130 3.84 12.30 7.42
C ASN A 130 2.91 11.09 7.49
N PHE A 131 3.29 10.09 8.27
CA PHE A 131 2.47 8.90 8.48
C PHE A 131 2.23 8.73 9.98
N SER A 132 1.04 8.22 10.32
CA SER A 132 0.65 7.98 11.72
C SER A 132 0.88 6.52 12.13
N TYR A 133 1.38 6.35 13.35
CA TYR A 133 1.66 5.05 13.97
C TYR A 133 1.16 5.06 15.42
N TRP A 134 1.24 3.91 16.08
CA TRP A 134 0.91 3.75 17.49
C TRP A 134 2.19 3.80 18.33
N PRO A 135 2.52 4.94 18.98
CA PRO A 135 3.78 5.10 19.70
C PRO A 135 3.98 4.05 20.79
N GLN A 136 2.90 3.62 21.44
CA GLN A 136 2.93 2.62 22.51
C GLN A 136 3.40 1.22 22.05
N LEU A 137 3.56 1.00 20.75
CA LEU A 137 4.06 -0.26 20.18
C LEU A 137 5.52 -0.18 19.75
N LEU A 138 6.13 1.01 19.79
CA LEU A 138 7.57 1.15 19.63
C LEU A 138 8.28 0.55 20.85
N ARG A 139 9.46 -0.01 20.63
CA ARG A 139 10.31 -0.68 21.62
C ARG A 139 11.72 -0.12 21.60
N ASP A 140 12.28 0.02 20.40
CA ASP A 140 13.68 0.38 20.23
C ASP A 140 13.89 1.90 20.18
N HIS A 141 12.84 2.65 19.81
CA HIS A 141 12.86 4.11 19.66
C HIS A 141 12.07 4.85 20.76
N ILE A 142 11.85 4.21 21.91
CA ILE A 142 11.32 4.87 23.12
C ILE A 142 12.44 4.99 24.14
N GLU A 143 12.72 6.22 24.56
CA GLU A 143 13.57 6.49 25.71
C GLU A 143 12.73 6.97 26.89
N THR A 144 12.79 6.26 28.02
CA THR A 144 12.16 6.70 29.26
C THR A 144 13.10 7.61 30.03
N TRP A 145 12.69 8.87 30.16
CA TRP A 145 13.38 9.89 30.95
C TRP A 145 12.69 10.07 32.29
N THR A 146 13.49 10.23 33.34
CA THR A 146 12.98 10.77 34.60
C THR A 146 13.25 12.27 34.59
N VAL A 147 12.20 13.06 34.77
CA VAL A 147 12.24 14.52 34.73
C VAL A 147 11.74 15.06 36.06
N TRP A 148 12.46 16.02 36.62
CA TRP A 148 12.11 16.72 37.86
C TRP A 148 11.61 18.11 37.52
N PHE A 149 10.49 18.48 38.11
CA PHE A 149 9.78 19.72 37.87
C PHE A 149 9.68 20.53 39.16
N CYS A 150 9.67 21.85 39.03
CA CYS A 150 9.35 22.76 40.12
C CYS A 150 7.87 22.65 40.49
N TYR A 151 7.54 22.53 41.78
CA TYR A 151 6.15 22.44 42.21
C TYR A 151 5.36 23.75 41.99
N GLU A 152 6.06 24.90 42.03
CA GLU A 152 5.43 26.22 41.96
C GLU A 152 5.07 26.67 40.53
N CYS A 153 5.81 26.21 39.52
CA CYS A 153 5.69 26.73 38.15
C CYS A 153 5.79 25.66 37.06
N ASP A 154 5.89 24.38 37.42
CA ASP A 154 5.99 23.25 36.48
C ASP A 154 7.17 23.30 35.50
N SER A 155 8.16 24.17 35.72
CA SER A 155 9.36 24.24 34.88
C SER A 155 10.26 23.02 35.11
N GLU A 156 10.87 22.50 34.04
CA GLU A 156 11.88 21.44 34.12
C GLU A 156 13.13 21.91 34.89
N LEU A 157 13.44 21.24 35.99
CA LEU A 157 14.65 21.50 36.80
C LEU A 157 15.83 20.65 36.34
N PHE A 158 15.55 19.41 35.96
CA PHE A 158 16.56 18.43 35.60
C PHE A 158 15.90 17.25 34.87
N ARG A 159 16.63 16.62 33.95
CA ARG A 159 16.23 15.34 33.33
C ARG A 159 17.41 14.39 33.21
N THR A 160 17.15 13.09 33.35
CA THR A 160 18.13 12.04 33.06
C THR A 160 17.47 10.83 32.42
N LYS A 161 18.21 10.11 31.58
CA LYS A 161 17.82 8.76 31.12
C LYS A 161 17.72 7.85 32.35
N THR A 162 16.71 6.98 32.37
CA THR A 162 16.44 6.10 33.52
C THR A 162 17.49 4.98 33.56
N LEU A 163 18.59 5.17 34.30
CA LEU A 163 19.52 4.07 34.62
C LEU A 163 20.22 4.28 35.98
N ARG A 164 20.05 3.24 36.82
CA ARG A 164 20.68 2.91 38.13
C ARG A 164 20.00 3.48 39.38
N ARG A 165 19.58 2.54 40.24
CA ARG A 165 19.09 2.64 41.64
C ARG A 165 19.97 3.44 42.63
N LYS A 166 21.01 4.17 42.17
CA LYS A 166 21.98 4.90 43.02
C LYS A 166 22.45 6.25 42.45
N LEU A 167 21.72 6.89 41.53
CA LEU A 167 22.09 8.24 41.11
C LEU A 167 21.66 9.26 42.19
N LYS A 168 22.61 9.90 42.86
CA LYS A 168 22.32 11.11 43.67
C LYS A 168 22.11 12.27 42.70
N VAL A 169 20.85 12.56 42.39
CA VAL A 169 20.46 13.68 41.53
C VAL A 169 20.78 14.99 42.27
N LYS A 170 21.60 15.86 41.65
CA LYS A 170 21.88 17.20 42.16
C LYS A 170 20.91 18.18 41.51
N LEU A 171 19.83 18.50 42.21
CA LEU A 171 18.88 19.54 41.78
C LEU A 171 19.46 20.94 42.04
N PRO A 172 19.08 21.95 41.24
CA PRO A 172 19.45 23.33 41.50
C PRO A 172 18.81 23.82 42.80
N LYS A 173 19.49 24.72 43.56
CA LYS A 173 18.97 25.26 44.83
C LYS A 173 17.79 26.23 44.66
N LYS A 174 17.63 26.78 43.46
CA LYS A 174 16.51 27.64 43.09
C LYS A 174 16.03 27.25 41.70
N CYS A 175 14.73 27.36 41.48
CA CYS A 175 14.13 27.21 40.17
C CYS A 175 14.70 28.29 39.22
N PRO A 176 15.23 27.90 38.03
CA PRO A 176 15.74 28.86 37.05
C PRO A 176 14.68 29.83 36.51
N GLU A 177 13.43 29.39 36.41
CA GLU A 177 12.33 30.16 35.80
C GLU A 177 11.64 31.07 36.82
N CYS A 178 11.18 30.55 37.96
CA CYS A 178 10.39 31.31 38.93
C CYS A 178 11.19 31.80 40.16
N GLY A 179 12.43 31.33 40.33
CA GLY A 179 13.27 31.69 41.48
C GLY A 179 12.89 31.04 42.82
N ALA A 180 11.86 30.19 42.86
CA ALA A 180 11.46 29.43 44.05
C ALA A 180 12.63 28.61 44.61
N LYS A 181 12.71 28.47 45.93
CA LYS A 181 13.76 27.68 46.58
C LYS A 181 13.44 26.19 46.44
N ILE A 182 14.46 25.38 46.16
CA ILE A 182 14.35 23.93 46.06
C ILE A 182 15.29 23.35 47.14
N GLU A 183 14.75 23.18 48.35
CA GLU A 183 15.50 22.70 49.52
C GLU A 183 14.92 21.39 50.06
N HIS A 184 13.61 21.20 49.91
CA HIS A 184 12.86 20.07 50.42
C HIS A 184 12.24 19.23 49.28
N TYR A 185 11.92 17.98 49.59
CA TYR A 185 11.28 17.06 48.64
C TYR A 185 9.86 17.49 48.23
N THR A 186 9.27 18.46 48.94
CA THR A 186 7.97 19.06 48.65
C THR A 186 8.04 20.13 47.57
N ASP A 187 9.23 20.67 47.29
CA ASP A 187 9.41 21.82 46.39
C ASP A 187 9.54 21.39 44.92
N TYR A 188 9.62 20.08 44.68
CA TYR A 188 9.72 19.48 43.37
C TYR A 188 8.97 18.15 43.31
N TYR A 189 8.61 17.75 42.10
CA TYR A 189 8.09 16.40 41.84
C TYR A 189 8.81 15.79 40.65
N SER A 190 8.80 14.47 40.55
CA SER A 190 9.39 13.75 39.42
C SER A 190 8.33 12.99 38.65
N ARG A 191 8.45 12.99 37.32
CA ARG A 191 7.62 12.19 36.42
C ARG A 191 8.50 11.40 35.46
N GLN A 192 8.06 10.19 35.12
CA GLN A 192 8.61 9.46 33.98
C GLN A 192 7.90 9.89 32.71
N ILE A 193 8.69 10.26 31.71
CA ILE A 193 8.21 10.69 30.40
C ILE A 193 8.90 9.83 29.36
N ASP A 194 8.11 9.23 28.50
CA ASP A 194 8.59 8.50 27.35
C ASP A 194 8.74 9.46 26.18
N VAL A 195 9.94 9.50 25.61
CA VAL A 195 10.29 10.34 24.47
C VAL A 195 10.58 9.43 23.28
N ILE A 196 9.99 9.75 22.13
CA ILE A 196 10.27 9.06 20.88
C ILE A 196 11.56 9.64 20.31
N VAL A 197 12.53 8.77 20.05
CA VAL A 197 13.79 9.14 19.40
C VAL A 197 13.75 8.62 17.97
N ASP A 198 13.75 9.53 17.00
CA ASP A 198 13.65 9.20 15.59
C ASP A 198 15.02 9.15 14.89
N ASP A 199 16.13 9.27 15.63
CA ASP A 199 17.49 9.19 15.09
C ASP A 199 18.16 7.82 15.39
N PRO A 200 18.67 7.09 14.38
CA PRO A 200 18.62 7.42 12.95
C PRO A 200 17.25 7.08 12.32
N PHE A 201 16.76 7.98 11.45
CA PHE A 201 15.41 7.91 10.91
C PHE A 201 15.07 6.63 10.14
N TRP A 202 16.05 6.01 9.48
CA TRP A 202 15.84 4.75 8.78
C TRP A 202 15.42 3.62 9.72
N SER A 203 16.00 3.57 10.92
CA SER A 203 15.72 2.55 11.93
C SER A 203 14.33 2.78 12.51
N PHE A 204 14.06 4.05 12.87
CA PHE A 204 12.75 4.48 13.36
C PHE A 204 11.64 4.16 12.35
N PHE A 205 11.85 4.46 11.07
CA PHE A 205 10.88 4.18 10.00
C PHE A 205 10.53 2.69 9.92
N PHE A 206 11.51 1.79 9.99
CA PHE A 206 11.26 0.35 9.91
C PHE A 206 10.56 -0.23 11.14
N GLU A 207 10.71 0.39 12.30
CA GLU A 207 9.94 0.06 13.49
C GLU A 207 8.51 0.62 13.40
N ALA A 208 8.38 1.91 13.07
CA ALA A 208 7.10 2.60 12.97
C ALA A 208 6.20 2.01 11.87
N SER A 209 6.77 1.61 10.73
CA SER A 209 6.05 0.89 9.66
C SER A 209 5.55 -0.51 10.07
N GLY A 210 5.98 -1.03 11.22
CA GLY A 210 5.46 -2.23 11.85
C GLY A 210 4.23 -2.02 12.75
N CYS A 211 3.88 -0.76 13.04
CA CYS A 211 2.82 -0.40 13.99
C CYS A 211 1.97 0.80 13.53
N LEU A 212 1.71 0.90 12.23
CA LEU A 212 0.98 2.00 11.62
C LEU A 212 -0.48 2.02 12.06
N THR A 213 -1.08 3.21 12.12
CA THR A 213 -2.53 3.31 12.08
C THR A 213 -3.03 2.94 10.68
N VAL A 214 -4.33 2.67 10.54
CA VAL A 214 -4.94 2.45 9.22
C VAL A 214 -4.72 3.66 8.30
N ASN A 215 -4.74 4.88 8.85
CA ASN A 215 -4.49 6.10 8.09
C ASN A 215 -3.01 6.23 7.70
N GLY A 216 -2.08 6.00 8.62
CA GLY A 216 -0.64 6.06 8.30
C GLY A 216 -0.22 5.05 7.23
N TYR A 217 -0.81 3.86 7.24
CA TYR A 217 -0.64 2.91 6.13
C TYR A 217 -1.17 3.45 4.80
N ARG A 218 -2.35 4.10 4.79
CA ARG A 218 -2.90 4.74 3.58
C ARG A 218 -2.02 5.89 3.11
N ASP A 219 -1.45 6.67 4.02
CA ASP A 219 -0.55 7.78 3.69
C ASP A 219 0.70 7.29 2.97
N LEU A 220 1.39 6.27 3.51
CA LEU A 220 2.54 5.64 2.87
C LEU A 220 2.17 5.01 1.52
N ARG A 221 1.06 4.28 1.48
CA ARG A 221 0.53 3.66 0.26
C ARG A 221 0.30 4.72 -0.84
N ASN A 222 -0.28 5.85 -0.49
CA ASN A 222 -0.57 6.94 -1.42
C ASN A 222 0.69 7.70 -1.84
N ALA A 223 1.64 7.93 -0.93
CA ALA A 223 2.92 8.55 -1.23
C ALA A 223 3.70 7.73 -2.27
N PHE A 224 3.83 6.42 -2.03
CA PHE A 224 4.47 5.52 -2.99
C PHE A 224 3.74 5.51 -4.34
N ALA A 225 2.40 5.35 -4.34
CA ALA A 225 1.62 5.33 -5.57
C ALA A 225 1.80 6.61 -6.41
N ARG A 226 1.76 7.79 -5.78
CA ARG A 226 1.97 9.08 -6.47
C ARG A 226 3.34 9.15 -7.15
N TRP A 227 4.37 8.61 -6.51
CA TRP A 227 5.73 8.58 -7.07
C TRP A 227 5.92 7.50 -8.15
N ALA A 228 5.28 6.35 -7.99
CA ALA A 228 5.46 5.16 -8.81
C ALA A 228 4.65 5.21 -10.13
N ILE A 229 3.41 5.69 -10.09
CA ILE A 229 2.49 5.66 -11.24
C ILE A 229 3.11 6.30 -12.50
N PRO A 230 3.67 7.53 -12.46
CA PRO A 230 4.22 8.14 -13.67
C PRO A 230 5.35 7.32 -14.31
N LYS A 231 6.16 6.64 -13.47
CA LYS A 231 7.29 5.83 -13.92
C LYS A 231 6.83 4.55 -14.62
N VAL A 232 5.87 3.84 -14.03
CA VAL A 232 5.32 2.63 -14.66
C VAL A 232 4.49 2.93 -15.91
N GLN A 233 3.92 4.14 -16.04
CA GLN A 233 3.28 4.55 -17.30
C GLN A 233 4.29 4.68 -18.45
N LEU A 234 5.53 5.13 -18.17
CA LEU A 234 6.60 5.11 -19.17
C LEU A 234 6.95 3.68 -19.56
N PHE A 235 7.04 2.76 -18.58
CA PHE A 235 7.26 1.33 -18.89
C PHE A 235 6.14 0.78 -19.76
N MET A 236 4.88 1.10 -19.45
CA MET A 236 3.73 0.66 -20.25
C MET A 236 3.83 1.14 -21.71
N ALA A 237 4.22 2.40 -21.93
CA ALA A 237 4.42 2.94 -23.27
C ALA A 237 5.52 2.20 -24.04
N GLU A 238 6.66 1.92 -23.39
CA GLU A 238 7.78 1.18 -24.01
C GLU A 238 7.43 -0.28 -24.27
N LEU A 239 6.83 -0.97 -23.31
CA LEU A 239 6.39 -2.36 -23.45
C LEU A 239 5.34 -2.53 -24.55
N SER A 240 4.47 -1.53 -24.75
CA SER A 240 3.48 -1.57 -25.82
C SER A 240 4.08 -1.59 -27.22
N ARG A 241 5.32 -1.09 -27.40
CA ARG A 241 6.02 -1.13 -28.70
C ARG A 241 6.48 -2.54 -29.09
N VAL A 242 6.62 -3.44 -28.11
CA VAL A 242 7.04 -4.82 -28.31
C VAL A 242 5.86 -5.72 -28.70
N VAL A 243 4.63 -5.26 -28.48
CA VAL A 243 3.42 -6.03 -28.70
C VAL A 243 2.74 -5.62 -29.99
N ARG A 244 2.26 -6.60 -30.77
CA ARG A 244 1.45 -6.35 -31.96
C ARG A 244 0.10 -5.70 -31.58
N PRO A 245 -0.29 -4.56 -32.21
CA PRO A 245 -1.52 -3.85 -31.86
C PRO A 245 -2.78 -4.72 -31.94
N GLU A 246 -2.87 -5.60 -32.94
CA GLU A 246 -4.04 -6.47 -33.17
C GLU A 246 -4.22 -7.46 -32.01
N LEU A 247 -3.14 -8.12 -31.59
CA LEU A 247 -3.13 -9.05 -30.46
C LEU A 247 -3.50 -8.35 -29.14
N TYR A 248 -2.98 -7.14 -28.94
CA TYR A 248 -3.31 -6.34 -27.77
C TYR A 248 -4.80 -5.93 -27.73
N SER A 249 -5.37 -5.49 -28.86
CA SER A 249 -6.78 -5.13 -28.96
C SER A 249 -7.71 -6.32 -28.68
N ASP A 250 -7.40 -7.50 -29.22
CA ASP A 250 -8.16 -8.73 -28.99
C ASP A 250 -8.18 -9.10 -27.49
N ILE A 251 -7.01 -9.05 -26.84
CA ILE A 251 -6.88 -9.38 -25.42
C ILE A 251 -7.54 -8.32 -24.54
N LEU A 252 -7.41 -7.04 -24.87
CA LEU A 252 -8.07 -5.97 -24.12
C LEU A 252 -9.59 -6.12 -24.17
N ALA A 253 -10.15 -6.46 -25.34
CA ALA A 253 -11.58 -6.69 -25.52
C ALA A 253 -12.11 -7.81 -24.62
N ILE A 254 -11.33 -8.89 -24.43
CA ILE A 254 -11.65 -9.98 -23.50
C ILE A 254 -11.78 -9.46 -22.06
N TYR A 255 -10.81 -8.66 -21.60
CA TYR A 255 -10.81 -8.16 -20.24
C TYR A 255 -11.88 -7.09 -19.98
N THR A 256 -12.20 -6.25 -20.98
CA THR A 256 -13.27 -5.25 -20.86
C THR A 256 -14.65 -5.88 -20.87
N LYS A 257 -14.89 -6.91 -21.69
CA LYS A 257 -16.15 -7.67 -21.70
C LYS A 257 -16.41 -8.36 -20.35
N LYS A 258 -15.39 -8.96 -19.74
CA LYS A 258 -15.48 -9.54 -18.38
C LYS A 258 -15.92 -8.53 -17.32
N LYS A 259 -15.47 -7.27 -17.41
CA LYS A 259 -15.85 -6.21 -16.46
C LYS A 259 -17.29 -5.73 -16.67
N GLY A 260 -17.78 -5.72 -17.91
CA GLY A 260 -19.19 -5.47 -18.24
C GLY A 260 -20.11 -6.52 -17.62
N SER A 261 -19.86 -7.80 -17.92
CA SER A 261 -20.65 -8.92 -17.42
C SER A 261 -20.65 -9.04 -15.89
N PHE A 262 -19.52 -8.79 -15.21
CA PHE A 262 -19.48 -8.81 -13.74
C PHE A 262 -20.24 -7.63 -13.12
N ARG A 263 -20.16 -6.43 -13.73
CA ARG A 263 -20.88 -5.25 -13.25
C ARG A 263 -22.39 -5.37 -13.46
N GLU A 264 -22.80 -5.99 -14.56
CA GLU A 264 -24.20 -6.34 -14.84
C GLU A 264 -24.72 -7.38 -13.85
N LYS A 265 -23.99 -8.48 -13.60
CA LYS A 265 -24.35 -9.48 -12.58
C LYS A 265 -24.44 -8.91 -11.16
N VAL A 266 -23.53 -8.01 -10.76
CA VAL A 266 -23.62 -7.33 -9.46
C VAL A 266 -24.83 -6.40 -9.39
N LYS A 267 -25.19 -5.76 -10.51
CA LYS A 267 -26.36 -4.88 -10.59
C LYS A 267 -27.66 -5.70 -10.50
N GLU A 268 -27.76 -6.81 -11.24
CA GLU A 268 -28.87 -7.76 -11.16
C GLU A 268 -29.03 -8.33 -9.75
N ILE A 269 -27.94 -8.77 -9.10
CA ILE A 269 -27.98 -9.26 -7.71
C ILE A 269 -28.46 -8.16 -6.75
N SER A 270 -28.01 -6.91 -6.95
CA SER A 270 -28.44 -5.78 -6.12
C SER A 270 -29.89 -5.37 -6.35
N GLU A 271 -30.40 -5.54 -7.56
CA GLU A 271 -31.80 -5.25 -7.93
C GLU A 271 -32.73 -6.37 -7.48
N SER A 272 -32.32 -7.64 -7.61
CA SER A 272 -33.02 -8.80 -7.04
C SER A 272 -33.06 -8.78 -5.51
N ALA A 273 -31.98 -8.33 -4.85
CA ALA A 273 -31.98 -8.17 -3.40
C ALA A 273 -32.92 -7.04 -2.91
N LYS A 274 -33.08 -5.98 -3.70
CA LYS A 274 -34.06 -4.91 -3.42
C LYS A 274 -35.50 -5.39 -3.62
N GLN A 275 -35.78 -6.11 -4.70
CA GLN A 275 -37.11 -6.69 -4.94
C GLN A 275 -37.48 -7.72 -3.86
N ALA A 276 -36.51 -8.54 -3.41
CA ALA A 276 -36.73 -9.48 -2.32
C ALA A 276 -37.07 -8.78 -0.99
N ALA A 277 -36.43 -7.64 -0.70
CA ALA A 277 -36.74 -6.84 0.48
C ALA A 277 -38.13 -6.18 0.41
N GLU A 278 -38.54 -5.70 -0.77
CA GLU A 278 -39.87 -5.13 -0.99
C GLU A 278 -41.00 -6.18 -0.92
N THR A 279 -40.74 -7.45 -1.32
CA THR A 279 -41.71 -8.53 -1.18
C THR A 279 -41.89 -9.01 0.27
N VAL A 280 -40.87 -8.92 1.11
CA VAL A 280 -40.96 -9.32 2.53
C VAL A 280 -41.73 -8.29 3.37
N GLU A 281 -41.76 -7.02 2.96
CA GLU A 281 -42.59 -5.99 3.62
C GLU A 281 -44.09 -6.09 3.27
N PHE A 282 -44.46 -6.80 2.20
CA PHE A 282 -45.86 -6.91 1.74
C PHE A 282 -46.62 -8.15 2.28
N GLU A 283 -45.92 -9.18 2.78
CA GLU A 283 -46.54 -10.37 3.42
C GLU A 283 -46.72 -10.21 4.94
N GLY A 284 -46.40 -9.04 5.49
CA GLY A 284 -46.48 -8.71 6.91
C GLY A 284 -47.69 -7.87 7.33
N TRP A 285 -48.85 -8.03 6.69
CA TRP A 285 -50.15 -7.45 7.11
C TRP A 285 -51.28 -8.47 7.01
#